data_AF-A0A813UUZ3-F1
#
_entry.id   AF-A0A813UUZ3-F1
#
_cell.length_a   1.000
_cell.length_b   1.000
_cell.length_c   1.000
_cell.angle_alpha   90.00
_cell.angle_beta   90.00
_cell.angle_gamma   90.00
#
_symmetry.space_group_name_H-M   'P 1'
#
loop_
_entity.id
_entity.type
_entity.pdbx_description
1 polymer ?
#
loop_
_entity_poly.entity_id
_entity_poly.type
_entity_poly.pdbx_seq_one_letter_code
_entity_poly.pdbx_strand_id
1 'polypeptide(L)'
;MVDIEQNYLKVPGGHWWVAVLDQQYIIGQIGIQPLSVGDQKSYRDALMNSTFSSYIDPEQICELRRLAVLSKYQRQQIGSKLLQTLIEYAKTFGYKAIHLTTLTSMLSACQFYDKHGFKRGKIEQYNLSFDSDNKVIYTKSTVFENPSALTDDDRHLISQPMYEIHRIYVQHYWMIIN
;
A
#
# COMPACT_ATOMS: atom_id res chain seq x y z
N MET A 1 2.69 3.80 -18.75
CA MET A 1 1.40 3.46 -18.10
C MET A 1 1.51 2.02 -17.64
N VAL A 2 1.15 1.68 -16.41
CA VAL A 2 1.16 0.28 -15.96
C VAL A 2 0.11 -0.47 -16.77
N ASP A 3 0.47 -1.63 -17.32
CA ASP A 3 -0.48 -2.49 -18.04
C ASP A 3 -1.45 -3.10 -17.03
N ILE A 4 -2.64 -2.50 -16.90
CA ILE A 4 -3.65 -2.93 -15.93
C ILE A 4 -4.14 -4.35 -16.26
N GLU A 5 -4.26 -4.65 -17.55
CA GLU A 5 -4.78 -5.94 -18.01
C GLU A 5 -3.85 -7.07 -17.59
N GLN A 6 -2.55 -6.92 -17.85
CA GLN A 6 -1.55 -7.94 -17.53
C GLN A 6 -1.28 -8.06 -16.03
N ASN A 7 -1.21 -6.93 -15.31
CA ASN A 7 -0.80 -6.94 -13.90
C ASN A 7 -1.95 -7.19 -12.92
N TYR A 8 -3.21 -7.01 -13.34
CA TYR A 8 -4.36 -7.15 -12.45
C TYR A 8 -5.43 -8.08 -13.03
N LEU A 9 -5.91 -7.83 -14.24
CA LEU A 9 -7.10 -8.54 -14.76
C LEU A 9 -6.81 -9.98 -15.19
N LYS A 10 -5.60 -10.27 -15.65
CA LYS A 10 -5.14 -11.63 -16.01
C LYS A 10 -4.52 -12.40 -14.84
N VAL A 11 -4.35 -11.75 -13.70
CA VAL A 11 -3.79 -12.37 -12.49
C VAL A 11 -4.93 -12.97 -11.67
N PRO A 12 -4.94 -14.28 -11.39
CA PRO A 12 -5.94 -14.87 -10.50
C PRO A 12 -5.95 -14.17 -9.13
N GLY A 13 -7.14 -13.73 -8.70
CA GLY A 13 -7.32 -12.95 -7.47
C GLY A 13 -6.96 -11.46 -7.60
N GLY A 14 -6.49 -11.05 -8.77
CA GLY A 14 -6.33 -9.66 -9.13
C GLY A 14 -7.62 -9.04 -9.66
N HIS A 15 -7.80 -7.74 -9.39
CA HIS A 15 -8.91 -6.96 -9.92
C HIS A 15 -8.60 -5.46 -9.90
N TRP A 16 -9.39 -4.68 -10.65
CA TRP A 16 -9.25 -3.24 -10.69
C TRP A 16 -10.62 -2.57 -10.79
N TRP A 17 -10.93 -1.67 -9.86
CA TRP A 17 -12.16 -0.88 -9.89
C TRP A 17 -11.84 0.58 -10.16
N VAL A 18 -12.79 1.23 -10.82
CA VAL A 18 -12.81 2.67 -11.02
C VAL A 18 -14.12 3.24 -10.51
N ALA A 19 -14.07 4.42 -9.89
CA ALA A 19 -15.24 5.23 -9.60
C ALA A 19 -15.52 6.12 -10.82
N VAL A 20 -16.72 6.02 -11.38
CA VAL A 20 -17.12 6.74 -12.58
C VAL A 20 -18.21 7.75 -12.26
N LEU A 21 -18.01 9.00 -12.65
CA LEU A 21 -19.00 10.07 -12.63
C LEU A 21 -19.69 10.18 -13.99
N ASP A 22 -21.02 10.28 -13.98
CA ASP A 22 -21.87 10.45 -15.17
C ASP A 22 -21.58 9.43 -16.28
N GLN A 23 -21.15 8.22 -15.89
CA GLN A 23 -20.79 7.10 -16.78
C GLN A 23 -19.64 7.39 -17.76
N GLN A 24 -18.93 8.51 -17.63
CA GLN A 24 -17.90 8.93 -18.58
C GLN A 24 -16.56 9.26 -17.92
N TYR A 25 -16.57 9.76 -16.69
CA TYR A 25 -15.37 10.33 -16.07
C TYR A 25 -14.87 9.46 -14.92
N ILE A 26 -13.67 8.90 -15.07
CA ILE A 26 -12.99 8.20 -13.97
C ILE A 26 -12.51 9.24 -12.95
N ILE A 27 -13.06 9.18 -11.75
CA ILE A 27 -12.75 10.10 -10.64
C ILE A 27 -12.02 9.43 -9.47
N GLY A 28 -11.87 8.10 -9.52
CA GLY A 28 -11.09 7.36 -8.56
C GLY A 28 -10.81 5.94 -9.04
N GLN A 29 -9.89 5.26 -8.38
CA GLN A 29 -9.47 3.91 -8.73
C GLN A 29 -8.91 3.17 -7.52
N ILE A 30 -8.92 1.85 -7.58
CA ILE A 30 -8.26 0.96 -6.62
C ILE A 30 -7.97 -0.39 -7.30
N GLY A 31 -6.81 -0.97 -7.03
CA GLY A 31 -6.41 -2.28 -7.52
C GLY A 31 -6.15 -3.25 -6.37
N ILE A 32 -6.33 -4.54 -6.66
CA ILE A 32 -5.97 -5.66 -5.80
C ILE A 32 -5.20 -6.69 -6.62
N GLN A 33 -4.20 -7.32 -6.03
CA GLN A 33 -3.49 -8.47 -6.60
C GLN A 33 -2.98 -9.40 -5.49
N PRO A 34 -2.64 -10.67 -5.77
CA PRO A 34 -1.94 -11.51 -4.80
C PRO A 34 -0.64 -10.83 -4.32
N LEU A 35 -0.33 -10.96 -3.03
CA LEU A 35 0.92 -10.41 -2.48
C LEU A 35 2.16 -11.04 -3.14
N SER A 36 2.06 -12.32 -3.54
CA SER A 36 3.09 -13.06 -4.28
C SER A 36 3.49 -12.43 -5.62
N VAL A 37 2.59 -11.64 -6.23
CA VAL A 37 2.81 -10.90 -7.49
C VAL A 37 3.27 -9.45 -7.23
N GLY A 38 3.07 -8.96 -6.01
CA GLY A 38 3.40 -7.60 -5.60
C GLY A 38 4.84 -7.39 -5.19
N ASP A 39 5.03 -6.70 -4.07
CA ASP A 39 6.36 -6.51 -3.50
C ASP A 39 6.92 -7.85 -3.01
N GLN A 40 7.84 -8.43 -3.80
CA GLN A 40 8.49 -9.72 -3.50
C GLN A 40 9.10 -9.75 -2.10
N LYS A 41 9.54 -8.59 -1.60
CA LYS A 41 10.11 -8.48 -0.28
C LYS A 41 9.06 -8.57 0.81
N SER A 42 7.95 -7.83 0.69
CA SER A 42 6.79 -8.00 1.58
C SER A 42 6.27 -9.44 1.56
N TYR A 43 6.25 -10.10 0.40
CA TYR A 43 5.89 -11.51 0.30
C TYR A 43 6.87 -12.43 1.05
N ARG A 44 8.19 -12.24 0.86
CA ARG A 44 9.21 -12.98 1.62
C ARG A 44 9.11 -12.72 3.13
N ASP A 45 8.84 -11.49 3.54
CA ASP A 45 8.68 -11.16 4.95
C ASP A 45 7.43 -11.82 5.54
N ALA A 46 6.34 -11.89 4.76
CA ALA A 46 5.13 -12.63 5.14
C ALA A 46 5.44 -14.13 5.34
N LEU A 47 6.23 -14.72 4.44
CA LEU A 47 6.70 -16.11 4.52
C LEU A 47 7.60 -16.36 5.74
N MET A 48 8.55 -15.46 6.04
CA MET A 48 9.64 -15.72 6.98
C MET A 48 9.42 -15.20 8.40
N ASN A 49 8.73 -14.07 8.59
CA ASN A 49 8.86 -13.25 9.81
C ASN A 49 7.55 -12.72 10.38
N SER A 50 6.39 -13.19 9.94
CA SER A 50 5.13 -12.68 10.46
C SER A 50 4.53 -13.63 11.49
N THR A 51 4.14 -13.14 12.67
CA THR A 51 3.25 -13.88 13.59
C THR A 51 2.00 -14.39 12.86
N PHE A 52 1.63 -13.75 11.75
CA PHE A 52 0.55 -14.13 10.83
C PHE A 52 0.81 -15.44 10.05
N SER A 53 2.05 -15.79 9.73
CA SER A 53 2.38 -17.02 8.97
C SER A 53 2.06 -18.31 9.75
N SER A 54 1.85 -18.20 11.06
CA SER A 54 1.42 -19.32 11.88
C SER A 54 -0.04 -19.73 11.65
N TYR A 55 -0.87 -18.89 11.00
CA TYR A 55 -2.28 -19.19 10.76
C TYR A 55 -2.86 -18.65 9.43
N ILE A 56 -2.10 -17.90 8.63
CA ILE A 56 -2.51 -17.44 7.29
C ILE A 56 -1.48 -17.91 6.27
N ASP A 57 -1.95 -18.64 5.25
CA ASP A 57 -1.11 -19.00 4.10
C ASP A 57 -0.72 -17.71 3.35
N PRO A 58 0.56 -17.48 3.04
CA PRO A 58 1.01 -16.34 2.23
C PRO A 58 0.28 -16.17 0.89
N GLU A 59 -0.23 -17.22 0.26
CA GLU A 59 -1.05 -17.14 -0.95
C GLU A 59 -2.48 -16.63 -0.68
N GLN A 60 -2.91 -16.63 0.58
CA GLN A 60 -4.17 -16.02 1.03
C GLN A 60 -4.00 -14.55 1.43
N ILE A 61 -2.88 -13.92 1.05
CA ILE A 61 -2.63 -12.50 1.29
C ILE A 61 -2.70 -11.76 -0.04
N CYS A 62 -3.51 -10.69 -0.07
CA CYS A 62 -3.56 -9.77 -1.20
C CYS A 62 -2.91 -8.44 -0.86
N GLU A 63 -2.53 -7.71 -1.91
CA GLU A 63 -2.01 -6.35 -1.83
C GLU A 63 -3.02 -5.36 -2.41
N LEU A 64 -3.40 -4.36 -1.61
CA LEU A 64 -4.13 -3.19 -2.11
C LEU A 64 -3.14 -2.25 -2.77
N ARG A 65 -3.42 -1.87 -4.01
CA ARG A 65 -2.58 -0.94 -4.77
C ARG A 65 -3.39 0.22 -5.34
N ARG A 66 -2.70 1.34 -5.55
CA ARG A 66 -3.16 2.46 -6.39
C ARG A 66 -4.49 3.10 -5.99
N LEU A 67 -4.89 3.05 -4.71
CA LEU A 67 -6.05 3.81 -4.24
C LEU A 67 -5.81 5.31 -4.45
N ALA A 68 -6.61 5.92 -5.32
CA ALA A 68 -6.57 7.35 -5.57
C ALA A 68 -7.97 7.87 -5.90
N VAL A 69 -8.25 9.10 -5.47
CA VAL A 69 -9.45 9.86 -5.85
C VAL A 69 -8.98 11.26 -6.26
N LEU A 70 -9.49 11.76 -7.37
CA LEU A 70 -9.18 13.11 -7.85
C LEU A 70 -9.51 14.15 -6.77
N SER A 71 -8.63 15.14 -6.56
CA SER A 71 -8.69 16.07 -5.42
C SER A 71 -10.07 16.74 -5.25
N LYS A 72 -10.72 17.13 -6.35
CA LYS A 72 -12.07 17.74 -6.35
C LYS A 72 -13.16 16.82 -5.77
N TYR A 73 -12.96 15.51 -5.80
CA TYR A 73 -13.92 14.48 -5.39
C TYR A 73 -13.52 13.76 -4.10
N GLN A 74 -12.41 14.16 -3.47
CA GLN A 74 -12.00 13.64 -2.17
C GLN A 74 -12.95 14.08 -1.07
N ARG A 75 -12.87 13.40 0.10
CA ARG A 75 -13.69 13.67 1.29
C ARG A 75 -15.20 13.48 1.11
N GLN A 76 -15.62 12.88 -0.01
CA GLN A 76 -17.01 12.53 -0.33
C GLN A 76 -17.29 11.03 -0.21
N GLN A 77 -16.53 10.32 0.65
CA GLN A 77 -16.62 8.86 0.88
C GLN A 77 -16.30 7.97 -0.33
N ILE A 78 -15.86 8.52 -1.46
CA ILE A 78 -15.53 7.75 -2.67
C ILE A 78 -14.40 6.74 -2.40
N GLY A 79 -13.31 7.19 -1.77
CA GLY A 79 -12.20 6.30 -1.40
C GLY A 79 -12.63 5.20 -0.44
N SER A 80 -13.51 5.51 0.52
CA SER A 80 -14.08 4.53 1.45
C SER A 80 -14.94 3.49 0.73
N LYS A 81 -15.77 3.90 -0.25
CA LYS A 81 -16.55 2.97 -1.08
C LYS A 81 -15.66 2.07 -1.92
N LEU A 82 -14.63 2.62 -2.57
CA LEU A 82 -13.64 1.84 -3.34
C LEU A 82 -12.94 0.80 -2.45
N LEU A 83 -12.50 1.21 -1.26
CA LEU A 83 -11.87 0.31 -0.30
C LEU A 83 -12.83 -0.79 0.16
N GLN A 84 -14.09 -0.45 0.48
CA GLN A 84 -15.09 -1.43 0.89
C GLN A 84 -15.35 -2.48 -0.19
N THR A 85 -15.50 -2.05 -1.45
CA THR A 85 -15.64 -2.95 -2.61
C THR A 85 -14.47 -3.91 -2.73
N LEU A 86 -13.23 -3.42 -2.55
CA LEU A 86 -12.04 -4.27 -2.57
C LEU A 86 -12.05 -5.27 -1.43
N ILE A 87 -12.41 -4.86 -0.20
CA ILE A 87 -12.45 -5.75 0.97
C ILE A 87 -13.48 -6.86 0.78
N GLU A 88 -14.66 -6.53 0.26
CA GLU A 88 -15.72 -7.49 -0.05
C GLU A 88 -15.24 -8.51 -1.08
N TYR A 89 -14.66 -8.05 -2.18
CA TYR A 89 -14.07 -8.93 -3.18
C TYR A 89 -12.98 -9.82 -2.58
N ALA A 90 -12.09 -9.26 -1.75
CA ALA A 90 -11.01 -10.02 -1.15
C ALA A 90 -11.53 -11.19 -0.29
N LYS A 91 -12.58 -10.94 0.51
CA LYS A 91 -13.27 -11.98 1.28
C LYS A 91 -13.93 -13.02 0.40
N THR A 92 -14.65 -12.59 -0.64
CA THR A 92 -15.33 -13.52 -1.57
C THR A 92 -14.34 -14.39 -2.33
N PHE A 93 -13.18 -13.86 -2.72
CA PHE A 93 -12.14 -14.63 -3.40
C PHE A 93 -11.45 -15.64 -2.45
N GLY A 94 -11.47 -15.39 -1.14
CA GLY A 94 -10.88 -16.27 -0.12
C GLY A 94 -9.58 -15.76 0.49
N TYR A 95 -9.21 -14.50 0.25
CA TYR A 95 -8.10 -13.87 0.97
C TYR A 95 -8.41 -13.71 2.47
N LYS A 96 -7.36 -13.76 3.28
CA LYS A 96 -7.40 -13.66 4.75
C LYS A 96 -6.69 -12.45 5.31
N ALA A 97 -5.84 -11.81 4.50
CA ALA A 97 -5.21 -10.55 4.87
C ALA A 97 -5.04 -9.64 3.66
N ILE A 98 -5.06 -8.34 3.93
CA ILE A 98 -4.75 -7.27 2.98
C ILE A 98 -3.51 -6.53 3.48
N HIS A 99 -2.49 -6.47 2.64
CA HIS A 99 -1.30 -5.66 2.83
C HIS A 99 -1.33 -4.42 1.94
N LEU A 100 -0.71 -3.33 2.39
CA LEU A 100 -0.34 -2.19 1.54
C LEU A 100 0.86 -1.44 2.11
N THR A 101 1.44 -0.58 1.27
CA THR A 101 2.45 0.39 1.69
C THR A 101 2.04 1.81 1.28
N THR A 102 2.44 2.79 2.08
CA THR A 102 2.30 4.22 1.76
C THR A 102 3.49 5.00 2.32
N LEU A 103 3.82 6.15 1.73
CA LEU A 103 4.79 7.05 2.34
C LEU A 103 4.25 7.57 3.67
N THR A 104 5.10 7.66 4.70
CA THR A 104 4.73 8.22 6.01
C THR A 104 4.31 9.69 5.92
N SER A 105 4.85 10.42 4.94
CA SER A 105 4.52 11.82 4.68
C SER A 105 3.17 12.02 3.98
N MET A 106 2.57 10.94 3.45
CA MET A 106 1.20 10.96 2.94
C MET A 106 0.21 10.86 4.11
N LEU A 107 0.21 11.86 4.99
CA LEU A 107 -0.56 11.88 6.24
C LEU A 107 -2.04 11.58 6.04
N SER A 108 -2.65 12.12 4.98
CA SER A 108 -4.07 11.84 4.66
C SER A 108 -4.31 10.37 4.33
N ALA A 109 -3.36 9.68 3.68
CA ALA A 109 -3.49 8.26 3.37
C ALA A 109 -3.27 7.41 4.63
N CYS A 110 -2.25 7.74 5.44
CA CYS A 110 -2.02 7.07 6.73
C CYS A 110 -3.26 7.15 7.64
N GLN A 111 -3.81 8.36 7.83
CA GLN A 111 -5.03 8.56 8.61
C GLN A 111 -6.23 7.82 8.02
N PHE A 112 -6.33 7.77 6.70
CA PHE A 112 -7.39 7.02 6.02
C PHE A 112 -7.29 5.53 6.35
N TYR A 113 -6.12 4.91 6.24
CA TYR A 113 -5.97 3.49 6.54
C TYR A 113 -6.13 3.17 8.03
N ASP A 114 -5.59 4.01 8.92
CA ASP A 114 -5.78 3.90 10.37
C ASP A 114 -7.29 3.87 10.72
N LYS A 115 -8.07 4.77 10.10
CA LYS A 115 -9.53 4.87 10.31
C LYS A 115 -10.31 3.66 9.78
N HIS A 116 -9.82 3.00 8.73
CA HIS A 116 -10.49 1.83 8.14
C HIS A 116 -10.02 0.50 8.73
N GLY A 117 -9.34 0.54 9.89
CA GLY A 117 -9.01 -0.67 10.65
C GLY A 117 -7.70 -1.34 10.28
N PHE A 118 -6.93 -0.80 9.32
CA PHE A 118 -5.58 -1.27 9.07
C PHE A 118 -4.69 -0.99 10.28
N LYS A 119 -3.78 -1.93 10.56
CA LYS A 119 -2.76 -1.82 11.59
C LYS A 119 -1.43 -1.48 10.95
N ARG A 120 -0.75 -0.49 11.52
CA ARG A 120 0.62 -0.12 11.13
C ARG A 120 1.56 -1.28 11.49
N GLY A 121 2.36 -1.70 10.53
CA GLY A 121 3.50 -2.58 10.74
C GLY A 121 4.82 -1.81 10.74
N LYS A 122 5.85 -2.47 10.22
CA LYS A 122 7.18 -1.88 10.05
C LYS A 122 7.20 -0.64 9.16
N ILE A 123 8.23 0.17 9.36
CA ILE A 123 8.61 1.28 8.49
C ILE A 123 9.92 0.91 7.80
N GLU A 124 9.98 1.10 6.49
CA GLU A 124 11.20 0.93 5.72
C GLU A 124 11.75 2.26 5.28
N GLN A 125 13.04 2.48 5.51
CA GLN A 125 13.76 3.66 5.04
C GLN A 125 14.51 3.31 3.75
N TYR A 126 14.39 4.19 2.77
CA TYR A 126 15.14 4.14 1.52
C TYR A 126 15.93 5.43 1.36
N ASN A 127 17.20 5.31 1.00
CA ASN A 127 17.99 6.43 0.52
C ASN A 127 17.66 6.71 -0.94
N LEU A 128 17.52 7.98 -1.28
CA LEU A 128 17.36 8.49 -2.63
C LEU A 128 18.73 8.86 -3.17
N SER A 129 19.06 8.34 -4.33
CA SER A 129 20.22 8.74 -5.12
C SER A 129 19.80 8.87 -6.58
N PHE A 130 20.69 9.40 -7.42
CA PHE A 130 20.44 9.53 -8.85
C PHE A 130 21.50 8.74 -9.61
N ASP A 131 21.09 8.02 -10.65
CA ASP A 131 22.04 7.43 -11.60
C ASP A 131 22.60 8.49 -12.56
N SER A 132 23.48 8.06 -13.46
CA SER A 132 24.07 8.92 -14.49
C SER A 132 23.04 9.56 -15.44
N ASP A 133 21.83 9.01 -15.52
CA ASP A 133 20.73 9.49 -16.37
C ASP A 133 19.74 10.36 -15.57
N ASN A 134 20.10 10.78 -14.34
CA ASN A 134 19.21 11.47 -13.40
C ASN A 134 17.94 10.68 -13.04
N LYS A 135 17.95 9.35 -13.15
CA LYS A 135 16.85 8.51 -12.63
C LYS A 135 17.04 8.30 -11.15
N VAL A 136 15.94 8.42 -10.41
CA VAL A 136 15.93 8.17 -8.97
C VAL A 136 16.18 6.69 -8.70
N ILE A 137 17.24 6.40 -7.96
CA ILE A 137 17.54 5.09 -7.38
C ILE A 137 17.11 5.11 -5.92
N TYR A 138 16.35 4.08 -5.53
CA TYR A 138 15.97 3.82 -4.14
C TYR A 138 16.82 2.68 -3.59
N THR A 139 17.62 2.95 -2.57
CA THR A 139 18.39 1.91 -1.87
C THR A 139 17.85 1.75 -0.47
N LYS A 140 17.35 0.56 -0.15
CA LYS A 140 16.88 0.25 1.21
C LYS A 140 18.04 0.40 2.19
N SER A 141 17.85 1.19 3.24
CA SER A 141 18.87 1.43 4.27
C SER A 141 18.54 0.74 5.59
N THR A 142 17.28 0.82 6.05
CA THR A 142 16.90 0.44 7.42
C THR A 142 15.46 -0.05 7.48
N VAL A 143 15.16 -0.93 8.43
CA VAL A 143 13.81 -1.33 8.81
C VAL A 143 13.60 -1.01 10.28
N PHE A 144 12.48 -0.36 10.59
CA PHE A 144 12.01 -0.14 11.95
C PHE A 144 10.77 -0.98 12.18
N GLU A 145 10.72 -1.77 13.25
CA GLU A 145 9.60 -2.69 13.51
C GLU A 145 8.24 -1.97 13.64
N ASN A 146 8.27 -0.72 14.11
CA ASN A 146 7.08 0.11 14.29
C ASN A 146 7.48 1.60 14.44
N PRO A 147 6.53 2.55 14.39
CA PRO A 147 6.82 3.97 14.56
C PRO A 147 7.49 4.35 15.89
N SER A 148 7.30 3.58 16.97
CA SER A 148 7.98 3.83 18.24
C SER A 148 9.47 3.53 18.18
N ALA A 149 9.92 2.65 17.29
CA ALA A 149 11.33 2.27 17.12
C ALA A 149 12.18 3.31 16.36
N LEU A 150 11.59 4.42 15.90
CA LEU A 150 12.32 5.52 15.24
C LEU A 150 13.15 6.33 16.24
N THR A 151 14.34 6.79 15.81
CA THR A 151 15.15 7.75 16.57
C THR A 151 14.52 9.15 16.52
N ASP A 152 14.85 10.04 17.46
CA ASP A 152 14.35 11.41 17.44
C ASP A 152 14.75 12.17 16.17
N ASP A 153 15.95 11.91 15.63
CA ASP A 153 16.42 12.45 14.36
C ASP A 153 15.53 12.02 13.18
N ASP A 154 15.12 10.74 13.15
CA ASP A 154 14.26 10.22 12.08
C ASP A 154 12.80 10.67 12.24
N ARG A 155 12.29 10.84 13.47
CA ARG A 155 10.89 11.17 13.74
C ARG A 155 10.44 12.45 13.03
N HIS A 156 11.29 13.47 12.94
CA HIS A 156 10.91 14.71 12.27
C HIS A 156 10.92 14.60 10.74
N LEU A 157 11.66 13.65 10.17
CA LEU A 157 11.79 13.44 8.72
C LEU A 157 10.60 12.68 8.13
N ILE A 158 9.98 11.78 8.90
CA ILE A 158 8.89 10.93 8.37
C ILE A 158 7.66 11.72 7.93
N SER A 159 7.47 12.94 8.43
CA SER A 159 6.36 13.83 8.06
C SER A 159 6.73 14.81 6.95
N GLN A 160 8.01 14.95 6.60
CA GLN A 160 8.46 15.88 5.58
C GLN A 160 8.11 15.37 4.16
N PRO A 161 7.75 16.28 3.25
CA PRO A 161 7.45 15.90 1.89
C PRO A 161 8.72 15.43 1.15
N MET A 162 8.54 14.51 0.20
CA MET A 162 9.64 13.82 -0.48
C MET A 162 10.67 14.74 -1.14
N TYR A 163 10.26 15.93 -1.60
CA TYR A 163 11.16 16.87 -2.27
C TYR A 163 12.16 17.55 -1.32
N GLU A 164 11.97 17.44 0.00
CA GLU A 164 12.82 18.08 1.02
C GLU A 164 13.88 17.13 1.60
N ILE A 165 13.85 15.84 1.26
CA ILE A 165 14.65 14.81 1.94
C ILE A 165 15.30 13.82 0.97
N HIS A 166 16.54 13.42 1.26
CA HIS A 166 17.27 12.36 0.54
C HIS A 166 16.89 10.95 1.02
N ARG A 167 15.86 10.84 1.86
CA ARG A 167 15.39 9.58 2.44
C ARG A 167 13.88 9.54 2.32
N ILE A 168 13.30 8.38 2.05
CA ILE A 168 11.86 8.17 2.17
C ILE A 168 11.57 7.08 3.16
N TYR A 169 10.47 7.25 3.89
CA TYR A 169 9.98 6.30 4.87
C TYR A 169 8.66 5.72 4.37
N VAL A 170 8.60 4.41 4.27
CA VAL A 170 7.46 3.64 3.76
C VAL A 170 6.82 2.89 4.92
N GLN A 171 5.59 3.24 5.25
CA GLN A 171 4.79 2.58 6.28
C GLN A 171 4.08 1.36 5.68
N HIS A 172 4.31 0.18 6.25
CA HIS A 172 3.52 -1.01 5.95
C HIS A 172 2.21 -0.99 6.76
N TYR A 173 1.14 -1.47 6.14
CA TYR A 173 -0.17 -1.63 6.75
C TYR A 173 -0.71 -3.03 6.50
N TRP A 174 -1.39 -3.57 7.51
CA TRP A 174 -1.98 -4.91 7.49
C TRP A 174 -3.40 -4.87 8.00
N MET A 175 -4.28 -5.65 7.36
CA MET A 175 -5.65 -5.87 7.83
C MET A 175 -5.98 -7.35 7.68
N ILE A 176 -6.43 -7.95 8.78
CA ILE A 176 -6.95 -9.32 8.76
C ILE A 176 -8.42 -9.26 8.41
N ILE A 177 -8.83 -10.09 7.46
CA ILE A 177 -10.20 -10.17 6.97
C ILE A 177 -10.70 -11.60 7.18
N ASN A 178 -11.79 -11.74 7.95
CA ASN A 178 -12.43 -13.03 8.22
C ASN A 178 -13.20 -13.52 7.00
#